data_AF-A0A3D1F489-F1
#
_entry.id   AF-A0A3D1F489-F1
#
_cell.length_a   1.000
_cell.length_b   1.000
_cell.length_c   1.000
_cell.angle_alpha   90.00
_cell.angle_beta   90.00
_cell.angle_gamma   90.00
#
_symmetry.space_group_name_H-M   'P 1'
#
loop_
_entity.id
_entity.type
_entity.pdbx_description
1 polymer ?
#
loop_
_entity_poly.entity_id
_entity_poly.type
_entity_poly.pdbx_seq_one_letter_code
_entity_poly.pdbx_strand_id
1 'polypeptide(L)'
;ASSKFHSVIHEGHIGGERVMLLKPTTFMNKSGVAVGEAINFYKLDPQTQLMVLVDDLAIDCGMIRMRASGSAGGHNGLIDIERALGTRDYPRMRIGIDPRGRIPQVSYVLGRFTEEQRANLNDALIDACDAVECWLTKDLPTAMSRYNSRNG
;
A
#
# COMPACT_ATOMS: atom_id res chain seq x y z
N ALA A 1 22.92 5.46 9.32
CA ALA A 1 22.10 4.52 10.11
C ALA A 1 21.90 3.27 9.28
N SER A 2 22.20 2.07 9.81
CA SER A 2 21.93 0.82 9.09
C SER A 2 20.42 0.56 9.16
N SER A 3 19.71 0.73 8.04
CA SER A 3 18.28 0.41 7.98
C SER A 3 18.09 -1.10 7.91
N LYS A 4 17.42 -1.68 8.92
CA LYS A 4 17.01 -3.09 8.89
C LYS A 4 16.06 -3.29 7.70
N PHE A 5 16.23 -4.37 6.95
CA PHE A 5 15.47 -4.68 5.71
C PHE A 5 15.46 -3.54 4.68
N HIS A 6 16.54 -2.76 4.60
CA HIS A 6 16.63 -1.61 3.70
C HIS A 6 15.46 -0.62 3.87
N SER A 7 14.94 -0.45 5.08
CA SER A 7 13.71 0.29 5.33
C SER A 7 13.79 1.22 6.54
N VAL A 8 12.99 2.28 6.51
CA VAL A 8 12.59 2.97 7.74
C VAL A 8 11.50 2.13 8.39
N ILE A 9 11.71 1.78 9.66
CA ILE A 9 10.81 0.90 10.42
C ILE A 9 10.23 1.68 11.59
N HIS A 10 8.94 1.49 11.82
CA HIS A 10 8.29 1.88 13.06
C HIS A 10 7.48 0.69 13.60
N GLU A 11 7.60 0.41 14.89
CA GLU A 11 6.80 -0.62 15.57
C GLU A 11 5.83 0.05 16.54
N GLY A 12 4.61 -0.47 16.64
CA GLY A 12 3.60 0.10 17.49
C GLY A 12 2.41 -0.82 17.68
N HIS A 13 1.30 -0.25 18.17
CA HIS A 13 0.03 -0.93 18.30
C HIS A 13 -1.07 -0.13 17.60
N ILE A 14 -1.92 -0.82 16.84
CA ILE A 14 -3.11 -0.25 16.20
C ILE A 14 -4.28 -1.17 16.53
N GLY A 15 -5.37 -0.63 17.10
CA GLY A 15 -6.52 -1.45 17.48
C GLY A 15 -6.22 -2.57 18.49
N GLY A 16 -5.13 -2.44 19.26
CA GLY A 16 -4.64 -3.48 20.19
C GLY A 16 -3.69 -4.51 19.55
N GLU A 17 -3.58 -4.53 18.23
CA GLU A 17 -2.68 -5.44 17.51
C GLU A 17 -1.27 -4.85 17.38
N ARG A 18 -0.24 -5.68 17.56
CA ARG A 18 1.15 -5.26 17.33
C ARG A 18 1.41 -5.17 15.83
N VAL A 19 1.88 -4.01 15.38
CA VAL A 19 2.14 -3.75 13.97
C VAL A 19 3.57 -3.28 13.74
N MET A 20 4.06 -3.53 12.52
CA MET A 20 5.29 -2.94 11.99
C MET A 20 4.96 -2.18 10.71
N LEU A 21 5.25 -0.87 10.70
CA LEU A 21 5.26 -0.07 9.49
C LEU A 21 6.65 -0.18 8.85
N LEU A 22 6.66 -0.65 7.61
CA LEU A 22 7.87 -0.83 6.80
C LEU A 22 7.81 0.11 5.60
N LYS A 23 8.71 1.10 5.56
CA LYS A 23 8.89 1.98 4.40
C LYS A 23 10.23 1.66 3.72
N PRO A 24 10.23 0.90 2.61
CA PRO A 24 11.44 0.62 1.84
C PRO A 24 12.17 1.91 1.45
N THR A 25 13.49 1.90 1.63
CA THR A 25 14.43 2.95 1.17
C THR A 25 15.20 2.52 -0.08
N THR A 26 14.81 1.40 -0.68
CA THR A 26 15.28 0.93 -1.98
C THR A 26 14.68 1.75 -3.12
N PHE A 27 15.19 1.56 -4.33
CA PHE A 27 14.43 1.95 -5.53
C PHE A 27 13.08 1.21 -5.57
N MET A 28 12.08 1.84 -6.18
CA MET A 28 10.71 1.29 -6.26
C MET A 28 10.68 -0.08 -6.95
N ASN A 29 11.52 -0.31 -7.95
CA ASN A 29 11.66 -1.61 -8.62
C ASN A 29 12.50 -2.64 -7.83
N LYS A 30 12.80 -2.37 -6.56
CA LYS A 30 13.54 -3.24 -5.64
C LYS A 30 12.83 -3.37 -4.28
N SER A 31 11.55 -2.99 -4.19
CA SER A 31 10.80 -3.04 -2.93
C SER A 31 10.54 -4.45 -2.42
N GLY A 32 10.52 -5.45 -3.29
CA GLY A 32 10.41 -6.86 -2.94
C GLY A 32 11.60 -7.35 -2.11
N VAL A 33 12.79 -6.76 -2.27
CA VAL A 33 13.95 -7.09 -1.42
C VAL A 33 13.64 -6.78 0.05
N ALA A 34 13.19 -5.56 0.34
CA ALA A 34 12.84 -5.13 1.68
C ALA A 34 11.68 -5.95 2.28
N VAL A 35 10.60 -6.10 1.52
CA VAL A 35 9.40 -6.83 1.98
C VAL A 35 9.71 -8.31 2.18
N GLY A 36 10.40 -8.96 1.23
CA GLY A 36 10.75 -10.37 1.30
C GLY A 36 11.68 -10.68 2.47
N GLU A 37 12.68 -9.84 2.75
CA GLU A 37 13.54 -10.02 3.92
C GLU A 37 12.75 -9.92 5.23
N ALA A 38 11.85 -8.96 5.35
CA ALA A 38 11.03 -8.78 6.56
C ALA A 38 10.09 -9.98 6.78
N ILE A 39 9.39 -10.43 5.73
CA ILE A 39 8.50 -11.60 5.77
C ILE A 39 9.27 -12.85 6.20
N ASN A 40 10.43 -13.11 5.60
CA ASN A 40 11.23 -14.30 5.91
C ASN A 40 11.83 -14.24 7.33
N PHE A 41 12.32 -13.08 7.77
CA PHE A 41 12.91 -12.92 9.09
C PHE A 41 11.89 -13.14 10.21
N TYR A 42 10.70 -12.55 10.09
CA TYR A 42 9.64 -12.68 11.09
C TYR A 42 8.74 -13.90 10.88
N LYS A 43 8.93 -14.64 9.77
CA LYS A 43 8.12 -15.81 9.38
C LYS A 43 6.63 -15.48 9.31
N LEU A 44 6.31 -14.33 8.70
CA LEU A 44 4.94 -13.86 8.53
C LEU A 44 4.29 -14.54 7.34
N ASP A 45 2.99 -14.81 7.42
CA ASP A 45 2.18 -15.22 6.27
C ASP A 45 1.75 -13.98 5.46
N PRO A 46 2.18 -13.81 4.19
CA PRO A 46 1.79 -12.66 3.38
C PRO A 46 0.27 -12.55 3.12
N GLN A 47 -0.47 -13.66 3.14
CA GLN A 47 -1.91 -13.62 2.88
C GLN A 47 -2.70 -12.96 4.01
N THR A 48 -2.19 -13.07 5.25
CA THR A 48 -2.92 -12.68 6.46
C THR A 48 -2.21 -11.61 7.29
N GLN A 49 -0.90 -11.45 7.12
CA GLN A 49 -0.06 -10.60 7.98
C GLN A 49 0.72 -9.52 7.21
N LEU A 50 0.39 -9.31 5.92
CA LEU A 50 0.96 -8.24 5.09
C LEU A 50 -0.17 -7.41 4.47
N MET A 51 -0.04 -6.09 4.54
CA MET A 51 -0.82 -5.18 3.72
C MET A 51 0.10 -4.19 3.01
N VAL A 52 0.03 -4.17 1.68
CA VAL A 52 0.86 -3.27 0.86
C VAL A 52 0.06 -2.05 0.43
N LEU A 53 0.53 -0.86 0.79
CA LEU A 53 -0.08 0.43 0.40
C LEU A 53 0.68 1.00 -0.80
N VAL A 54 -0.04 1.34 -1.88
CA VAL A 54 0.56 1.89 -3.12
C VAL A 54 -0.32 2.97 -3.73
N ASP A 55 0.29 3.86 -4.50
CA ASP A 55 -0.44 4.76 -5.39
C ASP A 55 -1.06 4.01 -6.59
N ASP A 56 -2.15 4.55 -7.12
CA ASP A 56 -2.85 4.00 -8.27
C ASP A 56 -3.41 5.07 -9.19
N LEU A 57 -3.02 5.00 -10.46
CA LEU A 57 -3.44 5.91 -11.54
C LEU A 57 -4.84 5.59 -12.09
N ALA A 58 -5.39 4.42 -11.76
CA ALA A 58 -6.73 4.03 -12.18
C ALA A 58 -7.81 4.46 -11.19
N ILE A 59 -7.42 5.13 -10.10
CA ILE A 59 -8.30 5.53 -9.00
C ILE A 59 -8.17 7.04 -8.83
N ASP A 60 -9.32 7.71 -8.71
CA ASP A 60 -9.39 9.15 -8.51
C ASP A 60 -8.79 9.54 -7.15
N CYS A 61 -8.09 10.67 -7.12
CA CYS A 61 -7.46 11.19 -5.91
C CYS A 61 -8.53 11.51 -4.85
N GLY A 62 -8.28 11.09 -3.61
CA GLY A 62 -9.30 11.11 -2.55
C GLY A 62 -9.97 9.76 -2.31
N MET A 63 -9.73 8.76 -3.16
CA MET A 63 -10.29 7.42 -2.99
C MET A 63 -9.22 6.39 -2.62
N ILE A 64 -9.65 5.39 -1.86
CA ILE A 64 -8.85 4.20 -1.58
C ILE A 64 -9.57 2.95 -2.05
N ARG A 65 -8.79 1.90 -2.35
CA ARG A 65 -9.33 0.61 -2.72
C ARG A 65 -8.51 -0.55 -2.21
N MET A 66 -9.11 -1.34 -1.36
CA MET A 66 -8.55 -2.57 -0.82
C MET A 66 -8.86 -3.77 -1.73
N ARG A 67 -7.87 -4.67 -1.84
CA ARG A 67 -7.93 -5.92 -2.59
C ARG A 67 -7.24 -7.03 -1.81
N ALA A 68 -7.84 -8.22 -1.75
CA ALA A 68 -7.21 -9.41 -1.17
C ALA A 68 -6.08 -9.99 -2.02
N SER A 69 -6.19 -9.85 -3.34
CA SER A 69 -5.18 -10.22 -4.32
C SER A 69 -5.43 -9.48 -5.63
N GLY A 70 -4.52 -9.63 -6.60
CA GLY A 70 -4.71 -9.07 -7.94
C GLY A 70 -3.39 -8.83 -8.66
N SER A 71 -3.48 -8.33 -9.89
CA SER A 71 -2.28 -7.99 -10.66
C SER A 71 -1.63 -6.72 -10.14
N ALA A 72 -0.34 -6.54 -10.44
CA ALA A 72 0.39 -5.32 -10.17
C ALA A 72 -0.14 -4.08 -10.91
N GLY A 73 -0.93 -4.25 -11.98
CA GLY A 73 -1.46 -3.12 -12.77
C GLY A 73 -0.38 -2.21 -13.36
N GLY A 74 0.81 -2.74 -13.65
CA GLY A 74 1.96 -1.97 -14.13
C GLY A 74 2.74 -1.22 -13.04
N HIS A 75 2.40 -1.39 -11.76
CA HIS A 75 3.14 -0.78 -10.65
C HIS A 75 4.43 -1.57 -10.36
N ASN A 76 5.59 -0.96 -10.63
CA ASN A 76 6.90 -1.62 -10.52
C ASN A 76 7.20 -2.18 -9.12
N GLY A 77 6.75 -1.51 -8.06
CA GLY A 77 6.90 -2.01 -6.70
C GLY A 77 6.10 -3.27 -6.42
N LEU A 78 4.88 -3.37 -6.97
CA LEU A 78 4.05 -4.55 -6.79
C LEU A 78 4.61 -5.72 -7.60
N ILE A 79 5.11 -5.47 -8.82
CA ILE A 79 5.78 -6.49 -9.64
C ILE A 79 6.96 -7.10 -8.87
N ASP A 80 7.77 -6.27 -8.22
CA ASP A 80 8.94 -6.73 -7.49
C ASP A 80 8.58 -7.47 -6.19
N ILE A 81 7.56 -6.99 -5.46
CA ILE A 81 7.02 -7.70 -4.28
C ILE A 81 6.45 -9.07 -4.67
N GLU A 82 5.63 -9.14 -5.72
CA GLU A 82 5.08 -10.41 -6.23
C GLU A 82 6.19 -11.41 -6.59
N ARG A 83 7.29 -10.92 -7.20
CA ARG A 83 8.46 -11.76 -7.50
C ARG A 83 9.15 -12.26 -6.23
N ALA A 84 9.35 -11.40 -5.24
CA ALA A 84 10.04 -11.76 -4.01
C ALA A 84 9.22 -12.73 -3.14
N LEU A 85 7.89 -12.57 -3.11
CA LEU A 85 6.98 -13.43 -2.35
C LEU A 85 6.61 -14.72 -3.10
N GLY A 86 6.80 -14.77 -4.41
CA GLY A 86 6.38 -15.91 -5.25
C GLY A 86 4.86 -16.05 -5.37
N THR A 87 4.10 -15.04 -4.94
CA THR A 87 2.63 -15.04 -4.98
C THR A 87 2.08 -13.63 -5.17
N ARG A 88 0.84 -13.55 -5.66
CA ARG A 88 0.02 -12.32 -5.72
C ARG A 88 -1.04 -12.27 -4.63
N ASP A 89 -1.15 -13.34 -3.85
CA ASP A 89 -2.14 -13.52 -2.80
C ASP A 89 -1.63 -12.82 -1.54
N TYR A 90 -1.76 -11.51 -1.54
CA TYR A 90 -1.54 -10.68 -0.36
C TYR A 90 -2.40 -9.42 -0.45
N PRO A 91 -2.96 -8.96 0.68
CA PRO A 91 -3.75 -7.75 0.73
C PRO A 91 -2.97 -6.52 0.25
N ARG A 92 -3.63 -5.69 -0.54
CA ARG A 92 -3.10 -4.39 -0.96
C ARG A 92 -4.17 -3.31 -0.92
N MET A 93 -3.78 -2.12 -0.49
CA MET A 93 -4.59 -0.91 -0.52
C MET A 93 -4.01 0.04 -1.55
N ARG A 94 -4.82 0.36 -2.56
CA ARG A 94 -4.50 1.28 -3.64
C ARG A 94 -5.04 2.66 -3.26
N ILE A 95 -4.20 3.69 -3.32
CA ILE A 95 -4.52 5.07 -3.00
C ILE A 95 -4.55 5.85 -4.31
N GLY A 96 -5.69 6.45 -4.63
CA GLY A 96 -5.87 7.14 -5.90
C GLY A 96 -5.00 8.37 -6.04
N ILE A 97 -4.41 8.53 -7.22
CA ILE A 97 -3.60 9.69 -7.61
C ILE A 97 -4.04 10.29 -8.95
N ASP A 98 -5.27 10.00 -9.37
CA ASP A 98 -5.89 10.37 -10.64
C ASP A 98 -5.27 9.73 -11.89
N PRO A 99 -6.07 9.58 -12.97
CA PRO A 99 -5.54 9.25 -14.28
C PRO A 99 -4.57 10.31 -14.80
N ARG A 100 -3.36 9.88 -15.19
CA ARG A 100 -2.30 10.74 -15.76
C ARG A 100 -2.66 11.49 -17.06
N GLY A 101 -3.81 11.19 -17.66
CA GLY A 101 -4.17 11.65 -19.00
C GLY A 101 -3.09 11.33 -20.04
N ARG A 102 -2.52 12.37 -20.67
CA ARG A 102 -1.48 12.25 -21.70
C ARG A 102 -0.04 12.28 -21.14
N ILE A 103 0.13 12.49 -19.83
CA ILE A 103 1.45 12.60 -19.21
C ILE A 103 2.12 11.22 -19.19
N PRO A 104 3.42 11.09 -19.49
CA PRO A 104 4.14 9.85 -19.31
C PRO A 104 4.05 9.36 -17.86
N GLN A 105 3.78 8.07 -17.65
CA GLN A 105 3.54 7.50 -16.33
C GLN A 105 4.64 7.83 -15.32
N VAL A 106 5.91 7.65 -15.71
CA VAL A 106 7.07 7.92 -14.85
C VAL A 106 7.11 9.40 -14.44
N SER A 107 6.83 10.31 -15.36
CA SER A 107 6.82 11.74 -15.07
C SER A 107 5.68 12.14 -14.14
N TYR A 108 4.52 11.49 -14.27
CA TYR A 108 3.35 11.75 -13.44
C TYR A 108 3.56 11.31 -11.99
N VAL A 109 3.98 10.04 -11.77
CA VAL A 109 4.15 9.48 -10.41
C VAL A 109 5.33 10.09 -9.65
N LEU A 110 6.31 10.65 -10.36
CA LEU A 110 7.42 11.42 -9.76
C LEU A 110 7.11 12.92 -9.63
N GLY A 111 5.96 13.35 -10.14
CA GLY A 111 5.49 14.72 -10.05
C GLY A 111 5.08 15.12 -8.64
N ARG A 112 4.80 16.41 -8.45
CA ARG A 112 4.23 16.92 -7.20
C ARG A 112 2.71 16.98 -7.33
N PHE A 113 2.01 16.59 -6.27
CA PHE A 113 0.57 16.83 -6.15
C PHE A 113 0.23 18.32 -6.19
N THR A 114 -0.84 18.66 -6.91
CA THR A 114 -1.48 19.98 -6.86
C THR A 114 -2.08 20.26 -5.47
N GLU A 115 -2.50 21.50 -5.21
CA GLU A 115 -3.16 21.83 -3.93
C GLU A 115 -4.47 21.05 -3.74
N GLU A 116 -5.26 20.93 -4.80
CA GLU A 116 -6.50 20.15 -4.82
C GLU A 116 -6.24 18.66 -4.54
N GLN A 117 -5.26 18.06 -5.23
CA GLN A 117 -4.87 16.67 -4.99
C GLN A 117 -4.35 16.47 -3.56
N ARG A 118 -3.61 17.44 -3.01
CA ARG A 118 -3.15 17.36 -1.61
C ARG A 118 -4.30 17.37 -0.62
N ALA A 119 -5.32 18.21 -0.86
CA ALA A 119 -6.51 18.24 -0.03
C ALA A 119 -7.23 16.89 -0.07
N ASN A 120 -7.51 16.37 -1.26
CA ASN A 120 -8.18 15.07 -1.43
C ASN A 120 -7.34 13.92 -0.84
N LEU A 121 -6.02 13.95 -1.02
CA LEU A 121 -5.12 12.92 -0.49
C LEU A 121 -5.14 12.89 1.04
N ASN A 122 -5.31 14.01 1.74
CA ASN A 122 -5.42 14.01 3.20
C ASN A 122 -6.63 13.19 3.65
N ASP A 123 -7.79 13.36 3.00
CA ASP A 123 -8.99 12.59 3.31
C ASP A 123 -8.79 11.10 3.02
N ALA A 124 -8.18 10.77 1.87
CA ALA A 124 -7.82 9.40 1.51
C ALA A 124 -6.87 8.74 2.52
N LEU A 125 -5.94 9.51 3.10
CA LEU A 125 -5.00 9.01 4.11
C LEU A 125 -5.68 8.75 5.45
N ILE A 126 -6.69 9.54 5.82
CA ILE A 126 -7.52 9.28 7.00
C ILE A 126 -8.32 7.99 6.79
N ASP A 127 -9.01 7.86 5.66
CA ASP A 127 -9.75 6.64 5.31
C ASP A 127 -8.81 5.42 5.24
N ALA A 128 -7.57 5.58 4.75
CA ALA A 128 -6.56 4.52 4.71
C ALA A 128 -6.18 4.03 6.12
N CYS A 129 -5.96 4.95 7.05
CA CYS A 129 -5.68 4.62 8.45
C CYS A 129 -6.84 3.85 9.08
N ASP A 130 -8.07 4.37 8.92
CA ASP A 130 -9.29 3.74 9.43
C ASP A 130 -9.53 2.36 8.82
N ALA A 131 -9.25 2.20 7.52
CA ALA A 131 -9.38 0.93 6.81
C ALA A 131 -8.37 -0.12 7.32
N VAL A 132 -7.14 0.28 7.59
CA VAL A 132 -6.11 -0.60 8.18
C VAL A 132 -6.49 -1.01 9.60
N GLU A 133 -6.97 -0.08 10.43
CA GLU A 133 -7.45 -0.42 11.78
C GLU A 133 -8.67 -1.36 11.72
N CYS A 134 -9.61 -1.13 10.79
CA CYS A 134 -10.74 -2.02 10.60
C CYS A 134 -10.30 -3.42 10.15
N TRP A 135 -9.29 -3.53 9.29
CA TRP A 135 -8.75 -4.81 8.87
C TRP A 135 -8.14 -5.57 10.06
N LEU A 136 -7.34 -4.89 10.89
CA LEU A 136 -6.68 -5.48 12.05
C LEU A 136 -7.67 -5.93 13.14
N THR A 137 -8.73 -5.15 13.39
CA THR A 137 -9.66 -5.38 14.49
C THR A 137 -10.91 -6.20 14.12
N LYS A 138 -11.15 -6.38 12.81
CA LYS A 138 -12.27 -7.15 12.27
C LYS A 138 -11.72 -8.19 11.29
N ASP A 139 -11.79 -7.89 10.00
CA ASP A 139 -11.27 -8.72 8.93
C ASP A 139 -11.19 -7.90 7.63
N LEU A 140 -10.51 -8.47 6.62
CA LEU A 140 -10.34 -7.82 5.33
C LEU A 140 -11.67 -7.65 4.57
N PRO A 141 -12.60 -8.63 4.51
CA PRO A 141 -13.89 -8.44 3.87
C PRO A 141 -14.70 -7.26 4.42
N THR A 142 -14.71 -7.09 5.74
CA THR A 142 -15.41 -5.99 6.42
C THR A 142 -14.77 -4.65 6.07
N ALA A 143 -13.44 -4.55 6.12
CA ALA A 143 -12.72 -3.33 5.72
C ALA A 143 -13.00 -3.00 4.24
N MET A 144 -12.90 -3.99 3.34
CA MET A 144 -13.23 -3.82 1.92
C MET A 144 -14.67 -3.35 1.72
N SER A 145 -15.65 -3.92 2.41
CA SER A 145 -17.06 -3.54 2.27
C SER A 145 -17.33 -2.10 2.69
N ARG A 146 -16.62 -1.62 3.72
CA ARG A 146 -16.82 -0.28 4.29
C ARG A 146 -16.10 0.82 3.51
N TYR A 147 -14.87 0.56 3.08
CA TYR A 147 -13.99 1.60 2.56
C TYR A 147 -13.85 1.58 1.02
N ASN A 148 -14.22 0.49 0.34
CA ASN A 148 -14.24 0.50 -1.13
C ASN A 148 -15.47 1.20 -1.75
N SER A 149 -16.47 1.53 -0.92
CA SER A 149 -17.79 2.04 -1.34
C SER A 149 -18.03 3.49 -0.90
N ARG A 150 -17.15 4.06 -0.05
CA ARG A 150 -17.15 5.50 0.22
C ARG A 150 -16.72 6.22 -1.06
N ASN A 151 -17.60 7.09 -1.57
CA ASN A 151 -17.42 7.96 -2.73
C ASN A 151 -17.81 7.38 -4.11
N GLY A 152 -18.92 6.65 -4.14
CA GLY A 152 -19.81 6.57 -5.32
C GLY A 152 -21.01 7.49 -5.15
#